data_AF-D9W430-F1
#
_entry.id   AF-D9W430-F1
#
_cell.length_a   1.000
_cell.length_b   1.000
_cell.length_c   1.000
_cell.angle_alpha   90.00
_cell.angle_beta   90.00
_cell.angle_gamma   90.00
#
_symmetry.space_group_name_H-M   'P 1'
#
loop_
_entity.id
_entity.type
_entity.pdbx_description
1 polymer ?
#
loop_
_entity_poly.entity_id
_entity_poly.type
_entity_poly.pdbx_seq_one_letter_code
_entity_poly.pdbx_strand_id
1 'polypeptide(L)' 'MTLQMAPQGPRGPDASSRKARTTARWRTGTANNPGAYALLQDDGNFVIYKKDGGPTKGGALWHTGTYNKV' A
#
# COMPACT_ATOMS: atom_id res chain seq x y z
N MET A 1 -21.44 57.98 -19.81
CA MET A 1 -20.65 57.33 -18.76
C MET A 1 -20.54 55.86 -19.13
N THR A 2 -19.40 55.48 -19.71
CA THR A 2 -19.21 54.17 -20.37
C THR A 2 -18.77 53.15 -19.32
N LEU A 3 -19.53 52.07 -19.15
CA LEU A 3 -19.19 51.00 -18.20
C LEU A 3 -18.18 50.05 -18.86
N GLN A 4 -16.92 50.15 -18.45
CA GLN A 4 -15.86 49.25 -18.88
C GLN A 4 -15.85 47.99 -18.00
N MET A 5 -16.04 46.82 -18.61
CA MET A 5 -15.82 45.51 -17.97
C MET A 5 -14.32 45.32 -17.77
N ALA A 6 -13.87 45.14 -16.53
CA ALA A 6 -12.49 44.79 -16.22
C ALA A 6 -12.19 43.31 -16.54
N PRO A 7 -10.97 42.96 -16.98
CA PRO A 7 -10.59 41.57 -17.21
C PRO A 7 -10.50 40.84 -15.86
N GLN A 8 -11.14 39.69 -15.77
CA GLN A 8 -11.06 38.82 -14.60
C GLN A 8 -9.58 38.44 -14.36
N GLY A 9 -9.08 38.78 -13.16
CA GLY A 9 -7.73 38.46 -12.69
C GLY A 9 -7.46 36.95 -12.59
N PRO A 10 -6.23 36.55 -12.27
CA PRO A 10 -5.75 35.19 -12.48
C PRO A 10 -6.61 34.17 -11.75
N ARG A 11 -7.10 33.20 -12.54
CA ARG A 11 -7.78 31.99 -12.08
C ARG A 11 -6.88 31.32 -11.03
N GLY A 12 -7.51 30.88 -9.94
CA GLY A 12 -6.86 30.17 -8.84
C GLY A 12 -6.04 28.94 -9.30
N PRO A 13 -5.34 28.30 -8.35
CA PRO A 13 -4.17 27.46 -8.59
C PRO A 13 -4.35 26.57 -9.82
N ASP A 14 -3.48 26.77 -10.80
CA ASP A 14 -3.39 25.92 -11.97
C ASP A 14 -3.20 24.48 -11.50
N ALA A 15 -3.94 23.58 -12.15
CA ALA A 15 -4.04 22.18 -11.79
C ALA A 15 -2.73 21.41 -12.09
N SER A 16 -1.63 21.78 -11.45
CA SER A 16 -0.59 20.82 -11.09
C SER A 16 -1.09 20.03 -9.89
N SER A 17 -2.14 19.22 -10.12
CA SER A 17 -2.58 18.22 -9.15
C SER A 17 -1.34 17.42 -8.80
N ARG A 18 -0.79 17.65 -7.60
CA ARG A 18 0.36 16.93 -7.08
C ARG A 18 0.06 15.48 -7.35
N LYS A 19 0.79 14.84 -8.28
CA LYS A 19 0.67 13.42 -8.54
C LYS A 19 0.94 12.80 -7.18
N ALA A 20 -0.11 12.40 -6.46
CA ALA A 20 0.04 11.95 -5.09
C ALA A 20 0.98 10.76 -5.20
N ARG A 21 2.21 10.91 -4.72
CA ARG A 21 3.10 9.78 -4.60
C ARG A 21 2.47 8.96 -3.50
N THR A 22 1.63 8.00 -3.88
CA THR A 22 0.98 7.08 -2.96
C THR A 22 2.09 6.28 -2.31
N THR A 23 2.63 6.85 -1.24
CA THR A 23 3.69 6.23 -0.45
C THR A 23 2.96 5.29 0.48
N ALA A 24 3.17 3.99 0.30
CA ALA A 24 2.57 2.98 1.18
C ALA A 24 2.91 3.34 2.63
N ARG A 25 1.88 3.50 3.47
CA ARG A 25 2.03 3.78 4.90
C ARG A 25 2.65 2.62 5.65
N TRP A 26 2.41 1.41 5.15
CA TRP A 26 2.94 0.17 5.67
C TRP A 26 3.21 -0.80 4.52
N ARG A 27 4.18 -1.70 4.72
CA ARG A 27 4.47 -2.82 3.82
C ARG A 27 5.19 -3.93 4.60
N THR A 28 5.04 -5.18 4.16
CA THR A 28 5.80 -6.32 4.69
C THR A 28 7.28 -6.32 4.31
N GLY A 29 7.65 -5.53 3.30
CA GLY A 29 9.02 -5.52 2.77
C GLY A 29 9.36 -6.73 1.89
N THR A 30 8.38 -7.52 1.48
CA THR A 30 8.59 -8.79 0.74
C THR A 30 8.46 -8.65 -0.77
N ALA A 31 8.71 -7.47 -1.33
CA ALA A 31 8.71 -7.25 -2.78
C ALA A 31 9.74 -8.15 -3.49
N ASN A 32 9.60 -8.31 -4.81
CA ASN A 32 10.45 -9.19 -5.63
C ASN A 32 10.35 -10.70 -5.32
N ASN A 33 9.24 -11.14 -4.72
CA ASN A 33 8.91 -12.56 -4.52
C ASN A 33 7.65 -12.92 -5.34
N PRO A 34 7.76 -13.13 -6.67
CA PRO A 34 6.60 -13.41 -7.51
C PRO A 34 5.91 -14.70 -7.09
N GLY A 35 4.58 -14.66 -6.98
CA GLY A 35 3.78 -15.78 -6.53
C GLY A 35 3.79 -16.02 -5.02
N ALA A 36 4.44 -15.15 -4.23
CA ALA A 36 4.25 -15.15 -2.79
C ALA A 36 2.77 -14.92 -2.43
N TYR A 37 2.33 -15.54 -1.35
CA TYR A 37 0.95 -15.46 -0.88
C TYR A 37 0.92 -15.23 0.63
N ALA A 38 -0.19 -14.66 1.10
CA ALA A 38 -0.45 -14.50 2.52
C ALA A 38 -1.44 -15.56 3.01
N LEU A 39 -1.23 -16.05 4.22
CA LEU A 39 -2.08 -17.02 4.89
C LEU A 39 -2.32 -16.59 6.34
N LEU A 40 -3.59 -16.54 6.73
CA LEU A 40 -3.97 -16.55 8.14
C LEU A 40 -4.03 -18.01 8.57
N GLN A 41 -3.14 -18.40 9.47
CA GLN A 41 -3.03 -19.76 9.98
C GLN A 41 -4.02 -19.99 11.13
N ASP A 42 -4.34 -21.26 11.41
CA ASP A 42 -5.27 -21.65 12.49
C ASP A 42 -4.77 -21.28 13.90
N ASP A 43 -3.47 -21.03 14.07
CA ASP A 43 -2.86 -20.56 15.32
C ASP A 43 -2.94 -19.04 15.49
N GLY A 44 -3.60 -18.32 14.55
CA GLY A 44 -3.75 -16.87 14.57
C GLY A 44 -2.56 -16.07 14.04
N ASN A 45 -1.56 -16.72 13.47
CA ASN A 45 -0.46 -16.04 12.82
C ASN A 45 -0.83 -15.65 11.39
N PHE A 46 -0.52 -14.41 10.99
CA PHE A 46 -0.65 -13.97 9.60
C PHE A 46 0.74 -13.93 8.98
N VAL A 47 0.96 -14.78 7.97
CA VAL A 47 2.28 -15.05 7.39
C VAL A 47 2.26 -14.82 5.89
N ILE A 48 3.34 -14.24 5.36
CA ILE A 48 3.63 -14.25 3.92
C ILE A 48 4.65 -15.35 3.62
N TYR A 49 4.31 -16.24 2.70
CA TYR A 49 5.17 -17.32 2.22
C TYR A 49 5.65 -17.07 0.79
N LYS A 50 6.79 -17.66 0.43
CA LYS A 50 7.17 -17.88 -0.97
C LYS A 50 6.14 -18.73 -1.70
N LYS A 51 6.13 -18.65 -3.03
CA LYS A 51 5.23 -19.40 -3.94
C LYS A 51 5.13 -20.90 -3.61
N ASP A 52 6.25 -21.52 -3.27
CA ASP A 52 6.42 -22.94 -3.00
C ASP A 52 6.50 -23.27 -1.49
N GLY A 53 6.42 -22.25 -0.65
CA GLY A 53 6.43 -22.38 0.80
C GLY A 53 5.06 -22.72 1.38
N GLY A 54 5.00 -22.75 2.71
CA GLY A 54 3.77 -22.93 3.46
C GLY A 54 4.02 -23.40 4.90
N PRO A 55 2.96 -23.54 5.70
CA PRO A 55 3.04 -23.85 7.13
C PRO A 55 3.92 -25.05 7.48
N THR A 56 3.88 -26.12 6.66
CA THR A 56 4.64 -27.35 6.89
C THR A 56 5.95 -27.42 6.09
N LYS A 57 6.17 -26.49 5.16
CA LYS A 57 7.31 -26.48 4.22
C LYS A 57 8.35 -25.42 4.53
N GLY A 58 8.00 -24.40 5.33
CA GLY A 58 8.82 -23.23 5.56
C GLY A 58 8.72 -22.21 4.41
N GLY A 59 9.75 -21.37 4.25
CA GLY A 59 9.74 -20.30 3.24
C GLY A 59 8.93 -19.07 3.64
N ALA A 60 8.75 -18.83 4.93
CA ALA A 60 8.16 -17.58 5.44
C ALA A 60 9.08 -16.40 5.10
N LEU A 61 8.49 -15.35 4.54
CA LEU A 61 9.16 -14.09 4.22
C LEU A 61 8.91 -13.03 5.29
N TRP A 62 7.75 -13.09 5.95
CA TRP A 62 7.33 -12.18 7.03
C TRP A 62 6.17 -12.79 7.82
N HIS A 63 6.02 -12.47 9.11
CA HIS A 63 4.84 -12.82 9.90
C HIS A 63 4.53 -11.80 11.00
N THR A 64 3.29 -11.81 11.52
CA THR A 64 2.85 -10.94 12.64
C THR A 64 3.44 -11.34 13.98
N GLY A 65 3.72 -12.64 14.19
CA GLY A 65 4.22 -13.13 15.48
C GLY A 65 3.11 -13.26 16.53
N THR A 66 1.90 -13.50 16.04
CA THR A 66 0.67 -13.63 16.84
C THR A 66 0.23 -15.09 17.03
N TYR A 67 1.08 -16.05 16.68
CA TYR A 67 0.84 -17.48 16.87
C TYR A 67 0.48 -17.80 18.34
N ASN A 68 -0.55 -18.63 18.54
CA ASN A 68 -1.09 -19.07 19.83
C ASN A 68 -1.52 -17.94 20.78
N LYS A 69 -1.86 -16.76 20.24
CA LYS A 69 -2.34 -15.61 21.03
C LYS A 69 -3.83 -15.32 20.87
N VAL A 70 -4.54 -16.19 20.17
CA VAL A 70 -5.98 -16.12 19.91
C VAL A 70 -6.61 -17.50 20.09
#